data_AF-A0A495JTF3-F1
#
_entry.id   AF-A0A495JTF3-F1
#
_cell.length_a   1.000
_cell.length_b   1.000
_cell.length_c   1.000
_cell.angle_alpha   90.00
_cell.angle_beta   90.00
_cell.angle_gamma   90.00
#
_symmetry.space_group_name_H-M   'P 1'
#
loop_
_entity.id
_entity.type
_entity.pdbx_description
1 polymer ?
#
loop_
_entity_poly.entity_id
_entity_poly.type
_entity_poly.pdbx_seq_one_letter_code
_entity_poly.pdbx_strand_id
1 'polypeptide(L)'
;MLANLLPGFREVRAPLIAGYVWVLAVWIAIGEDLLSLQPYPPAFQSLIDLGNWLGKTVLLGAVSVCAYIIGIISNTTNRLLEPRLLASGWGHRNVVTLARAGGLRRIDASMRCPGPRSISRPLFDMIRKRAVEHYRTAVDYREHCHRMIDKARQTLPARHPDRVVLIPATTTITDLVVEYPALDNAIAESMFDVDRKVARVLRDLEPTVERLIGAEPELHGEFDRWIAEAQFRISLFVPTCALVGVLGWRFSWLYLLGLVAPIALLLVGRHELVNAYAKIAIWLSAGRVNSPVLDDILALGQQHDPQAESSPAAERFVLRNLFGPEPVGMNPLAWARNLLPRGWRTRYDYEFE
;
A
#
# COMPACT_ATOMS: atom_id res chain seq x y z
N MET A 1 -30.74 -3.14 -3.01
CA MET A 1 -31.43 -2.86 -1.73
C MET A 1 -31.10 -3.90 -0.65
N LEU A 2 -31.14 -5.22 -0.93
CA LEU A 2 -30.72 -6.27 0.03
C LEU A 2 -29.27 -6.17 0.52
N ALA A 3 -28.32 -5.74 -0.32
CA ALA A 3 -26.90 -5.61 0.04
C ALA A 3 -26.58 -4.48 1.05
N ASN A 4 -27.57 -3.64 1.39
CA ASN A 4 -27.43 -2.61 2.43
C ASN A 4 -28.07 -3.03 3.77
N LEU A 5 -28.84 -4.12 3.81
CA LEU A 5 -29.55 -4.56 5.02
C LEU A 5 -28.72 -5.50 5.90
N LEU A 6 -27.64 -6.09 5.38
CA LEU A 6 -26.78 -7.02 6.12
C LEU A 6 -25.31 -6.64 5.93
N PRO A 7 -24.74 -5.81 6.83
CA PRO A 7 -23.34 -5.35 6.73
C PRO A 7 -22.32 -6.48 6.60
N GLY A 8 -22.61 -7.70 7.09
CA GLY A 8 -21.73 -8.87 6.94
C GLY A 8 -21.80 -9.62 5.60
N PHE A 9 -22.82 -9.41 4.76
CA PHE A 9 -22.97 -10.21 3.54
C PHE A 9 -21.93 -9.83 2.45
N ARG A 10 -21.37 -8.62 2.54
CA ARG A 10 -20.33 -8.13 1.63
C ARG A 10 -19.01 -8.86 1.79
N GLU A 11 -18.70 -9.32 3.00
CA GLU A 11 -17.48 -10.06 3.27
C GLU A 11 -17.57 -11.52 2.80
N VAL A 12 -18.79 -12.09 2.83
CA VAL A 12 -19.03 -13.48 2.42
C VAL A 12 -19.02 -13.64 0.90
N ARG A 13 -19.49 -12.63 0.13
CA ARG A 13 -19.64 -12.74 -1.32
C ARG A 13 -18.32 -12.99 -2.05
N ALA A 14 -17.22 -12.35 -1.64
CA ALA A 14 -15.94 -12.42 -2.32
C ALA A 14 -15.30 -13.83 -2.23
N PRO A 15 -15.12 -14.43 -1.04
CA PRO A 15 -14.66 -15.80 -0.93
C PRO A 15 -15.66 -16.78 -1.57
N LEU A 16 -16.98 -16.58 -1.41
CA LEU A 16 -17.95 -17.50 -2.01
C LEU A 16 -17.85 -17.54 -3.55
N ILE A 17 -17.80 -16.38 -4.22
CA ILE A 17 -17.68 -16.31 -5.68
C ILE A 17 -16.31 -16.85 -6.13
N ALA A 18 -15.22 -16.46 -5.46
CA ALA A 18 -13.89 -17.01 -5.75
C ALA A 18 -13.86 -18.54 -5.63
N GLY A 19 -14.53 -19.08 -4.62
CA GLY A 19 -14.75 -20.50 -4.40
C GLY A 19 -15.49 -21.19 -5.52
N TYR A 20 -16.60 -20.60 -5.98
CA TYR A 20 -17.35 -21.15 -7.12
C TYR A 20 -16.53 -21.17 -8.41
N VAL A 21 -15.73 -20.14 -8.66
CA VAL A 21 -14.82 -20.11 -9.80
C VAL A 21 -13.79 -21.24 -9.71
N TRP A 22 -13.27 -21.54 -8.51
CA TRP A 22 -12.41 -22.71 -8.28
C TRP A 22 -13.13 -24.03 -8.52
N VAL A 23 -14.33 -24.22 -7.96
CA VAL A 23 -15.12 -25.44 -8.16
C VAL A 23 -15.39 -25.66 -9.64
N LEU A 24 -15.73 -24.60 -10.38
CA LEU A 24 -15.92 -24.64 -11.82
C LEU A 24 -14.62 -25.01 -12.56
N ALA A 25 -13.49 -24.40 -12.19
CA ALA A 25 -12.19 -24.70 -12.79
C ALA A 25 -11.81 -26.19 -12.59
N VAL A 26 -12.01 -26.72 -11.38
CA VAL A 26 -11.77 -28.14 -11.08
C VAL A 26 -12.75 -29.02 -11.86
N TRP A 27 -14.04 -28.68 -11.88
CA TRP A 27 -15.03 -29.44 -12.64
C TRP A 27 -14.69 -29.51 -14.13
N ILE A 28 -14.24 -28.41 -14.74
CA ILE A 28 -13.82 -28.42 -16.15
C ILE A 28 -12.53 -29.23 -16.34
N ALA A 29 -11.61 -29.18 -15.39
CA ALA A 29 -10.32 -29.87 -15.50
C ALA A 29 -10.46 -31.39 -15.51
N ILE A 30 -11.35 -31.94 -14.68
CA ILE A 30 -11.42 -33.38 -14.43
C ILE A 30 -12.83 -33.99 -14.53
N GLY A 31 -13.88 -33.18 -14.67
CA GLY A 31 -15.27 -33.63 -14.56
C GLY A 31 -15.70 -34.62 -15.63
N GLU A 32 -15.29 -34.40 -16.89
CA GLU A 32 -15.57 -35.34 -17.98
C GLU A 32 -14.87 -36.69 -17.78
N ASP A 33 -13.60 -36.65 -17.39
CA ASP A 33 -12.82 -37.86 -17.10
C ASP A 33 -13.45 -38.63 -15.94
N LEU A 34 -13.88 -37.93 -14.88
CA LEU A 34 -14.59 -38.51 -13.76
C LEU A 34 -15.90 -39.19 -14.16
N LEU A 35 -16.69 -38.56 -15.05
CA LEU A 35 -17.93 -39.14 -15.53
C LEU A 35 -17.70 -40.37 -16.41
N SER A 36 -16.54 -40.47 -17.09
CA SER A 36 -16.19 -41.59 -17.95
C SER A 36 -15.74 -42.86 -17.21
N LEU A 37 -15.37 -42.76 -15.92
CA LEU A 37 -14.84 -43.86 -15.10
C LEU A 37 -15.90 -44.88 -14.63
N GLN A 38 -16.92 -45.21 -15.41
CA GLN A 38 -17.87 -46.24 -14.99
C GLN A 38 -17.27 -47.65 -15.11
N PRO A 39 -17.32 -48.49 -14.04
CA PRO A 39 -17.94 -48.24 -12.72
C PRO A 39 -17.08 -47.37 -11.77
N TYR A 40 -17.73 -46.45 -11.05
CA TYR A 40 -17.06 -45.52 -10.13
C TYR A 40 -16.33 -46.23 -8.98
N PRO A 41 -15.21 -45.70 -8.46
CA PRO A 41 -14.58 -46.19 -7.23
C PRO A 41 -15.58 -46.21 -6.05
N PRO A 42 -15.52 -47.21 -5.15
CA PRO A 42 -16.50 -47.37 -4.06
C PRO A 42 -16.70 -46.12 -3.20
N ALA A 43 -15.63 -45.37 -2.91
CA ALA A 43 -15.71 -44.13 -2.15
C ALA A 43 -16.53 -43.05 -2.86
N PHE A 44 -16.45 -42.99 -4.19
CA PHE A 44 -17.19 -42.02 -5.00
C PHE A 44 -18.67 -42.42 -5.12
N GLN A 45 -18.93 -43.73 -5.22
CA GLN A 45 -20.29 -44.26 -5.19
C GLN A 45 -21.01 -43.88 -3.88
N SER A 46 -20.35 -44.05 -2.73
CA SER A 46 -20.92 -43.65 -1.42
C SER A 46 -21.27 -42.16 -1.35
N LEU A 47 -20.47 -41.29 -1.97
CA LEU A 47 -20.77 -39.85 -2.04
C LEU A 47 -21.98 -39.54 -2.92
N ILE A 48 -22.11 -40.22 -4.06
CA ILE A 48 -23.27 -40.09 -4.95
C ILE A 48 -24.53 -40.57 -4.25
N ASP A 49 -24.47 -41.72 -3.59
CA ASP A 49 -25.61 -42.30 -2.85
C ASP A 49 -26.04 -41.38 -1.70
N LEU A 50 -25.08 -40.82 -0.96
CA LEU A 50 -25.34 -39.83 0.08
C LEU A 50 -25.99 -38.56 -0.50
N GLY A 51 -25.53 -38.08 -1.66
CA GLY A 51 -26.11 -36.94 -2.36
C GLY A 51 -27.55 -37.18 -2.81
N ASN A 52 -27.85 -38.39 -3.30
CA ASN A 52 -29.20 -38.81 -3.69
C ASN A 52 -30.13 -38.91 -2.46
N TRP A 53 -29.61 -39.37 -1.32
CA TRP A 53 -30.37 -39.49 -0.08
C TRP A 53 -30.68 -38.13 0.58
N LEU A 54 -29.70 -37.23 0.65
CA LEU A 54 -29.84 -35.90 1.27
C LEU A 54 -30.69 -34.93 0.42
N GLY A 55 -30.81 -35.18 -0.88
CA GLY A 55 -31.52 -34.33 -1.82
C GLY A 55 -30.69 -33.16 -2.35
N LYS A 56 -31.11 -32.62 -3.51
CA LYS A 56 -30.37 -31.60 -4.27
C LYS A 56 -30.12 -30.31 -3.48
N THR A 57 -31.05 -29.93 -2.60
CA THR A 57 -30.94 -28.71 -1.79
C THR A 57 -29.80 -28.79 -0.77
N VAL A 58 -29.68 -29.92 -0.06
CA VAL A 58 -28.61 -30.13 0.93
C VAL A 58 -27.27 -30.24 0.22
N LEU A 59 -27.22 -30.92 -0.92
CA LEU A 59 -26.01 -31.00 -1.75
C LEU A 59 -25.55 -29.61 -2.21
N LEU A 60 -26.48 -28.76 -2.67
CA LEU A 60 -26.17 -27.37 -3.04
C LEU A 60 -25.59 -26.60 -1.86
N GLY A 61 -26.18 -26.76 -0.66
CA GLY A 61 -25.66 -26.18 0.58
C GLY A 61 -24.24 -26.64 0.90
N ALA A 62 -23.97 -27.95 0.81
CA ALA A 62 -22.65 -28.52 1.06
C ALA A 62 -21.60 -28.00 0.04
N VAL A 63 -21.94 -27.97 -1.25
CA VAL A 63 -21.06 -27.41 -2.30
C VAL A 63 -20.79 -25.93 -2.05
N SER A 64 -21.80 -25.17 -1.61
CA SER A 64 -21.65 -23.74 -1.27
C SER A 64 -20.66 -23.54 -0.11
N VAL A 65 -20.74 -24.37 0.92
CA VAL A 65 -19.81 -24.33 2.07
C VAL A 65 -18.39 -24.69 1.63
N CYS A 66 -18.22 -25.75 0.85
CA CYS A 66 -16.91 -26.12 0.30
C CYS A 66 -16.32 -24.99 -0.56
N ALA A 67 -17.13 -24.39 -1.46
CA ALA A 67 -16.72 -23.25 -2.25
C ALA A 67 -16.27 -22.09 -1.36
N TYR A 68 -17.05 -21.72 -0.35
CA TYR A 68 -16.68 -20.66 0.59
C TYR A 68 -15.33 -20.91 1.28
N ILE A 69 -15.08 -22.14 1.77
CA ILE A 69 -13.81 -22.52 2.40
C ILE A 69 -12.64 -22.38 1.42
N ILE A 70 -12.78 -22.93 0.20
CA ILE A 70 -11.77 -22.80 -0.86
C ILE A 70 -11.50 -21.32 -1.17
N GLY A 71 -12.55 -20.50 -1.20
CA GLY A 71 -12.48 -19.06 -1.37
C GLY A 71 -11.66 -18.33 -0.30
N ILE A 72 -11.88 -18.65 0.98
CA ILE A 72 -11.09 -18.08 2.10
C ILE A 72 -9.61 -18.42 1.94
N ILE A 73 -9.31 -19.68 1.62
CA ILE A 73 -7.93 -20.13 1.41
C ILE A 73 -7.32 -19.35 0.24
N SER A 74 -8.02 -19.27 -0.88
CA SER A 74 -7.58 -18.51 -2.07
C SER A 74 -7.32 -17.03 -1.77
N ASN A 75 -8.17 -16.39 -0.95
CA ASN A 75 -7.98 -15.01 -0.53
C ASN A 75 -6.73 -14.82 0.31
N THR A 76 -6.44 -15.77 1.19
CA THR A 76 -5.22 -15.78 2.01
C THR A 76 -3.99 -15.92 1.11
N THR A 77 -4.04 -16.83 0.14
CA THR A 77 -2.97 -17.02 -0.85
C THR A 77 -2.73 -15.76 -1.69
N ASN A 78 -3.80 -15.07 -2.13
CA ASN A 78 -3.69 -13.81 -2.86
C ASN A 78 -2.92 -12.74 -2.06
N ARG A 79 -3.21 -12.60 -0.77
CA ARG A 79 -2.51 -11.65 0.12
C ARG A 79 -1.02 -11.96 0.26
N LEU A 80 -0.64 -13.24 0.21
CA LEU A 80 0.76 -13.67 0.26
C LEU A 80 1.49 -13.48 -1.09
N LEU A 81 0.77 -13.60 -2.20
CA LEU A 81 1.32 -13.45 -3.54
C LEU A 81 1.45 -11.99 -3.97
N GLU A 82 0.54 -11.12 -3.53
CA GLU A 82 0.49 -9.71 -3.95
C GLU A 82 1.84 -8.98 -3.78
N PRO A 83 2.52 -9.03 -2.62
CA PRO A 83 3.80 -8.33 -2.44
C PRO A 83 4.88 -8.86 -3.38
N ARG A 84 4.90 -10.17 -3.65
CA ARG A 84 5.92 -10.82 -4.50
C ARG A 84 5.73 -10.49 -5.97
N LEU A 85 4.48 -10.57 -6.45
CA LEU A 85 4.14 -10.23 -7.83
C LEU A 85 4.49 -8.77 -8.14
N LEU A 86 4.31 -7.88 -7.19
CA LEU A 86 4.57 -6.45 -7.36
C LEU A 86 6.03 -6.07 -7.13
N ALA A 87 6.71 -6.73 -6.19
CA ALA A 87 8.14 -6.52 -5.96
C ALA A 87 9.01 -6.92 -7.17
N SER A 88 8.53 -7.84 -8.01
CA SER A 88 9.24 -8.30 -9.21
C SER A 88 9.48 -7.22 -10.27
N GLY A 89 8.93 -6.00 -10.12
CA GLY A 89 9.11 -4.88 -11.05
C GLY A 89 8.40 -5.05 -12.41
N TRP A 90 7.94 -6.26 -12.73
CA TRP A 90 7.23 -6.62 -13.95
C TRP A 90 5.91 -5.86 -14.13
N GLY A 91 5.17 -5.65 -13.03
CA GLY A 91 3.82 -5.07 -13.10
C GLY A 91 3.77 -3.61 -13.54
N HIS A 92 4.80 -2.79 -13.26
CA HIS A 92 4.68 -1.35 -13.51
C HIS A 92 4.99 -0.96 -14.96
N ARG A 93 6.06 -1.52 -15.55
CA ARG A 93 6.48 -1.15 -16.91
C ARG A 93 5.58 -1.78 -17.97
N ASN A 94 5.26 -3.06 -17.85
CA ASN A 94 4.56 -3.79 -18.90
C ASN A 94 3.07 -3.43 -19.00
N VAL A 95 2.42 -3.09 -17.88
CA VAL A 95 1.01 -2.69 -17.87
C VAL A 95 0.80 -1.36 -18.56
N VAL A 96 1.65 -0.36 -18.29
CA VAL A 96 1.56 0.93 -18.98
C VAL A 96 1.80 0.76 -20.48
N THR A 97 2.71 -0.12 -20.88
CA THR A 97 2.98 -0.42 -22.28
C THR A 97 1.78 -1.12 -22.95
N LEU A 98 1.21 -2.14 -22.32
CA LEU A 98 0.03 -2.87 -22.83
C LEU A 98 -1.19 -1.96 -22.94
N ALA A 99 -1.42 -1.12 -21.94
CA ALA A 99 -2.58 -0.23 -21.94
C ALA A 99 -2.43 0.91 -22.96
N ARG A 100 -1.20 1.39 -23.21
CA ARG A 100 -0.89 2.28 -24.35
C ARG A 100 -1.09 1.59 -25.70
N ALA A 101 -0.69 0.32 -25.83
CA ALA A 101 -0.88 -0.46 -27.05
C ALA A 101 -2.37 -0.71 -27.34
N GLY A 102 -3.21 -0.87 -26.31
CA GLY A 102 -4.66 -1.02 -26.43
C GLY A 102 -5.44 0.26 -26.72
N GLY A 103 -4.79 1.38 -27.07
CA GLY A 103 -5.47 2.63 -27.44
C GLY A 103 -6.09 3.41 -26.28
N LEU A 104 -5.86 3.00 -25.03
CA LEU A 104 -6.30 3.72 -23.83
C LEU A 104 -5.38 4.93 -23.58
N ARG A 105 -5.43 5.93 -24.49
CA ARG A 105 -4.64 7.17 -24.42
C ARG A 105 -4.97 8.06 -23.22
N ARG A 106 -6.10 7.84 -22.54
CA ARG A 106 -6.50 8.52 -21.30
C ARG A 106 -6.29 7.68 -20.04
N ILE A 107 -5.28 6.81 -20.05
CA ILE A 107 -4.77 6.30 -18.78
C ILE A 107 -3.95 7.42 -18.16
N ASP A 108 -4.66 8.19 -17.35
CA ASP A 108 -4.16 9.29 -16.57
C ASP A 108 -2.93 8.84 -15.74
N ALA A 109 -1.99 9.75 -15.50
CA ALA A 109 -0.75 9.45 -14.79
C ALA A 109 -1.00 8.92 -13.35
N SER A 110 -2.23 9.05 -12.87
CA SER A 110 -2.81 8.46 -11.66
C SER A 110 -2.88 6.92 -11.65
N MET A 111 -2.89 6.23 -12.80
CA MET A 111 -2.83 4.75 -12.85
C MET A 111 -1.42 4.18 -12.74
N ARG A 112 -0.39 5.02 -12.52
CA ARG A 112 0.94 4.52 -12.12
C ARG A 112 0.76 3.72 -10.84
N CYS A 113 0.84 2.39 -10.98
CA CYS A 113 0.56 1.44 -9.93
C CYS A 113 1.23 1.90 -8.63
N PRO A 114 0.44 2.18 -7.60
CA PRO A 114 0.88 3.13 -6.62
C PRO A 114 1.72 2.32 -5.62
N GLY A 115 3.04 2.52 -5.60
CA GLY A 115 3.88 1.95 -4.54
C GLY A 115 3.43 2.49 -3.17
N PRO A 116 3.96 2.00 -2.03
CA PRO A 116 3.68 2.61 -0.72
C PRO A 116 3.82 4.14 -0.71
N ARG A 117 4.67 4.67 -1.61
CA ARG A 117 4.84 6.10 -1.92
C ARG A 117 3.60 6.86 -2.39
N SER A 118 2.54 6.18 -2.77
CA SER A 118 1.35 6.79 -3.36
C SER A 118 0.26 7.12 -2.36
N ILE A 119 0.06 6.28 -1.35
CA ILE A 119 -0.76 6.57 -0.18
C ILE A 119 0.00 7.58 0.67
N SER A 120 1.34 7.45 0.73
CA SER A 120 2.17 8.41 1.44
C SER A 120 2.15 9.78 0.78
N ARG A 121 1.94 9.94 -0.54
CA ARG A 121 1.97 11.25 -1.21
C ARG A 121 0.87 12.20 -0.72
N PRO A 122 -0.42 11.86 -0.75
CA PRO A 122 -1.48 12.68 -0.17
C PRO A 122 -1.26 12.97 1.31
N LEU A 123 -0.79 11.99 2.07
CA LEU A 123 -0.44 12.17 3.49
C LEU A 123 0.75 13.12 3.67
N PHE A 124 1.77 12.99 2.82
CA PHE A 124 2.96 13.83 2.82
C PHE A 124 2.59 15.25 2.44
N ASP A 125 1.79 15.43 1.38
CA ASP A 125 1.28 16.72 0.94
C ASP A 125 0.40 17.36 2.02
N MET A 126 -0.41 16.57 2.73
CA MET A 126 -1.17 17.02 3.90
C MET A 126 -0.25 17.47 5.04
N ILE A 127 0.67 16.62 5.47
CA ILE A 127 1.61 16.92 6.57
C ILE A 127 2.42 18.15 6.22
N ARG A 128 2.91 18.24 4.98
CA ARG A 128 3.63 19.39 4.45
C ARG A 128 2.77 20.66 4.46
N LYS A 129 1.55 20.61 3.95
CA LYS A 129 0.64 21.78 3.97
C LYS A 129 0.36 22.26 5.40
N ARG A 130 0.08 21.34 6.33
CA ARG A 130 -0.13 21.69 7.74
C ARG A 130 1.14 22.23 8.41
N ALA A 131 2.30 21.64 8.14
CA ALA A 131 3.58 22.14 8.65
C ALA A 131 3.89 23.55 8.13
N VAL A 132 3.65 23.81 6.84
CA VAL A 132 3.83 25.14 6.24
C VAL A 132 2.86 26.16 6.85
N GLU A 133 1.60 25.79 7.04
CA GLU A 133 0.62 26.67 7.68
C GLU A 133 1.01 26.95 9.13
N HIS A 134 1.46 25.93 9.86
CA HIS A 134 1.92 26.08 11.24
C HIS A 134 3.17 26.96 11.32
N TYR A 135 4.11 26.84 10.39
CA TYR A 135 5.27 27.72 10.25
C TYR A 135 4.90 29.19 10.04
N ARG A 136 3.80 29.44 9.32
CA ARG A 136 3.29 30.80 9.12
C ARG A 136 2.66 31.36 10.39
N THR A 137 1.88 30.57 11.12
CA THR A 137 1.09 31.07 12.26
C THR A 137 1.81 31.04 13.61
N ALA A 138 2.70 30.07 13.84
CA ALA A 138 3.33 29.85 15.15
C ALA A 138 4.80 30.33 15.18
N VAL A 139 5.07 31.35 16.00
CA VAL A 139 6.40 31.96 16.14
C VAL A 139 7.42 30.96 16.68
N ASP A 140 7.07 30.22 17.73
CA ASP A 140 7.97 29.24 18.37
C ASP A 140 8.40 28.14 17.40
N TYR A 141 7.44 27.67 16.59
CA TYR A 141 7.70 26.65 15.57
C TYR A 141 8.60 27.19 14.44
N ARG A 142 8.40 28.46 14.05
CA ARG A 142 9.26 29.16 13.08
C ARG A 142 10.71 29.22 13.57
N GLU A 143 10.92 29.62 14.82
CA GLU A 143 12.25 29.66 15.43
C GLU A 143 12.90 28.28 15.51
N HIS A 144 12.14 27.24 15.89
CA HIS A 144 12.64 25.87 15.89
C HIS A 144 13.09 25.43 14.49
N CYS A 145 12.31 25.72 13.44
CA CYS A 145 12.71 25.42 12.06
C CYS A 145 14.00 26.15 11.65
N HIS A 146 14.17 27.43 12.04
CA HIS A 146 15.41 28.15 11.79
C HIS A 146 16.61 27.52 12.52
N ARG A 147 16.47 27.17 13.81
CA ARG A 147 17.52 26.48 14.58
C ARG A 147 17.95 25.17 13.92
N MET A 148 17.00 24.37 13.43
CA MET A 148 17.31 23.13 12.73
C MET A 148 18.03 23.36 11.40
N ILE A 149 17.63 24.37 10.62
CA ILE A 149 18.30 24.74 9.37
C ILE A 149 19.71 25.23 9.63
N ASP A 150 19.93 26.04 10.67
CA ASP A 150 21.26 26.51 11.04
C ASP A 150 22.16 25.35 11.48
N LYS A 151 21.63 24.41 12.28
CA LYS A 151 22.33 23.18 12.64
C LYS A 151 22.65 22.31 11.42
N ALA A 152 21.73 22.21 10.47
CA ALA A 152 21.96 21.52 9.21
C ALA A 152 23.06 22.21 8.39
N ARG A 153 23.03 23.54 8.25
CA ARG A 153 24.08 24.34 7.59
C ARG A 153 25.46 24.14 8.22
N GLN A 154 25.53 24.00 9.54
CA GLN A 154 26.80 23.76 10.24
C GLN A 154 27.32 22.32 10.03
N THR A 155 26.43 21.34 9.92
CA THR A 155 26.79 19.91 9.85
C THR A 155 26.96 19.37 8.42
N LEU A 156 26.29 19.95 7.43
CA LEU A 156 26.33 19.55 6.01
C LEU A 156 27.73 19.66 5.38
N PRO A 157 28.46 20.78 5.52
CA PRO A 157 29.80 20.93 4.92
C PRO A 157 30.80 19.90 5.43
N ALA A 158 30.69 19.52 6.71
CA ALA A 158 31.54 18.50 7.32
C ALA A 158 31.28 17.08 6.79
N ARG A 159 30.07 16.82 6.26
CA ARG A 159 29.65 15.49 5.78
C ARG A 159 29.70 15.34 4.26
N HIS A 160 29.51 16.43 3.52
CA HIS A 160 29.46 16.44 2.06
C HIS A 160 30.21 17.65 1.49
N PRO A 161 31.55 17.68 1.60
CA PRO A 161 32.37 18.81 1.14
C PRO A 161 32.18 19.11 -0.36
N ASP A 162 31.82 18.09 -1.15
CA ASP A 162 31.69 18.20 -2.61
C ASP A 162 30.28 18.66 -3.07
N ARG A 163 29.33 18.84 -2.13
CA ARG A 163 27.95 19.26 -2.40
C ARG A 163 27.54 20.51 -1.63
N VAL A 164 28.47 21.42 -1.39
CA VAL A 164 28.17 22.72 -0.78
C VAL A 164 27.41 23.57 -1.78
N VAL A 165 26.08 23.39 -1.83
CA VAL A 165 25.19 24.40 -2.37
C VAL A 165 25.28 25.58 -1.39
N LEU A 166 25.94 26.66 -1.82
CA LEU A 166 26.01 27.91 -1.06
C LEU A 166 24.60 28.46 -0.95
N ILE A 167 23.90 28.15 0.15
CA ILE A 167 22.63 28.77 0.48
C ILE A 167 22.96 30.16 1.06
N PRO A 168 22.59 31.27 0.39
CA PRO A 168 22.88 32.60 0.90
C PRO A 168 22.30 32.78 2.31
N ALA A 169 23.04 33.44 3.20
CA ALA A 169 22.63 33.65 4.59
C ALA A 169 21.29 34.40 4.70
N THR A 170 20.95 35.19 3.69
CA THR A 170 19.73 36.00 3.58
C THR A 170 18.52 35.25 3.03
N THR A 171 18.69 34.02 2.55
CA THR A 171 17.58 33.24 1.94
C THR A 171 16.60 32.86 3.04
N THR A 172 15.37 33.38 2.96
CA THR A 172 14.31 32.95 3.88
C THR A 172 13.86 31.53 3.54
N ILE A 173 13.27 30.80 4.48
CA ILE A 173 12.72 29.46 4.23
C ILE A 173 11.71 29.50 3.07
N THR A 174 10.98 30.61 2.95
CA THR A 174 10.01 30.81 1.88
C THR A 174 10.69 30.87 0.50
N ASP A 175 11.85 31.54 0.40
CA ASP A 175 12.64 31.61 -0.84
C ASP A 175 13.30 30.26 -1.16
N LEU A 176 13.80 29.55 -0.13
CA LEU A 176 14.37 28.20 -0.24
C LEU A 176 13.37 27.16 -0.77
N VAL A 177 12.12 27.24 -0.32
CA VAL A 177 11.03 26.35 -0.74
C VAL A 177 10.60 26.63 -2.19
N VAL A 178 10.70 27.88 -2.64
CA VAL A 178 10.29 28.31 -3.99
C VAL A 178 11.42 28.09 -5.01
N GLU A 179 12.66 28.43 -4.69
CA GLU A 179 13.80 28.34 -5.62
C GLU A 179 14.40 26.94 -5.71
N TYR A 180 14.35 26.13 -4.64
CA TYR A 180 15.04 24.84 -4.60
C TYR A 180 14.10 23.69 -4.17
N PRO A 181 13.19 23.23 -5.04
CA PRO A 181 12.27 22.13 -4.74
C PRO A 181 12.98 20.82 -4.34
N ALA A 182 14.24 20.62 -4.78
CA ALA A 182 15.06 19.49 -4.39
C ALA A 182 15.59 19.60 -2.94
N LEU A 183 15.90 20.82 -2.49
CA LEU A 183 16.37 21.10 -1.14
C LEU A 183 15.20 21.12 -0.15
N ASP A 184 14.01 21.56 -0.58
CA ASP A 184 12.77 21.45 0.19
C ASP A 184 12.41 19.97 0.49
N ASN A 185 12.56 19.07 -0.49
CA ASN A 185 12.37 17.64 -0.24
C ASN A 185 13.41 17.07 0.74
N ALA A 186 14.68 17.46 0.64
CA ALA A 186 15.73 16.99 1.54
C ALA A 186 15.60 17.54 2.96
N ILE A 187 15.22 18.81 3.11
CA ILE A 187 14.94 19.46 4.38
C ILE A 187 13.66 18.88 5.00
N ALA A 188 12.59 18.69 4.23
CA ALA A 188 11.39 18.02 4.71
C ALA A 188 11.66 16.55 5.14
N GLU A 189 12.40 15.77 4.34
CA GLU A 189 12.78 14.39 4.69
C GLU A 189 13.66 14.33 5.95
N SER A 190 14.64 15.23 6.09
CA SER A 190 15.57 15.26 7.23
C SER A 190 15.00 15.87 8.51
N MET A 191 14.17 16.92 8.41
CA MET A 191 13.60 17.62 9.57
C MET A 191 12.47 16.83 10.22
N PHE A 192 11.74 16.01 9.46
CA PHE A 192 10.50 15.43 9.97
C PHE A 192 10.52 13.93 10.21
N ASP A 193 11.62 13.21 9.89
CA ASP A 193 11.62 11.74 9.84
C ASP A 193 10.30 11.26 9.20
N VAL A 194 9.98 11.86 8.03
CA VAL A 194 8.63 11.81 7.47
C VAL A 194 8.22 10.38 7.23
N ASP A 195 9.17 9.54 6.83
CA ASP A 195 8.93 8.11 6.65
C ASP A 195 8.48 7.43 7.94
N ARG A 196 9.11 7.70 9.10
CA ARG A 196 8.62 7.15 10.38
C ARG A 196 7.29 7.75 10.80
N LYS A 197 7.09 9.06 10.63
CA LYS A 197 5.82 9.72 10.98
C LYS A 197 4.67 9.23 10.11
N VAL A 198 4.87 9.13 8.80
CA VAL A 198 3.94 8.51 7.86
C VAL A 198 3.71 7.05 8.24
N ALA A 199 4.74 6.27 8.56
CA ALA A 199 4.55 4.88 9.02
C ALA A 199 3.77 4.78 10.35
N ARG A 200 3.85 5.79 11.24
CA ARG A 200 2.99 5.88 12.43
C ARG A 200 1.55 6.23 12.05
N VAL A 201 1.34 7.24 11.20
CA VAL A 201 -0.01 7.62 10.72
C VAL A 201 -0.66 6.47 9.96
N LEU A 202 0.08 5.75 9.10
CA LEU A 202 -0.40 4.57 8.39
C LEU A 202 -0.83 3.44 9.34
N ARG A 203 -0.17 3.30 10.50
CA ARG A 203 -0.59 2.35 11.55
C ARG A 203 -1.82 2.83 12.31
N ASP A 204 -2.03 4.15 12.41
CA ASP A 204 -3.23 4.74 13.03
C ASP A 204 -4.43 4.78 12.06
N LEU A 205 -4.23 4.52 10.76
CA LEU A 205 -5.33 4.50 9.79
C LEU A 205 -6.38 3.44 10.12
N GLU A 206 -5.97 2.26 10.58
CA GLU A 206 -6.90 1.17 10.91
C GLU A 206 -7.83 1.56 12.10
N PRO A 207 -7.31 2.00 13.26
CA PRO A 207 -8.14 2.59 14.32
C PRO A 207 -8.97 3.80 13.88
N THR A 208 -8.45 4.61 12.94
CA THR A 208 -9.17 5.79 12.42
C THR A 208 -10.45 5.38 11.69
N VAL A 209 -10.46 4.25 10.98
CA VAL A 209 -11.66 3.73 10.31
C VAL A 209 -12.74 3.37 11.32
N GLU A 210 -12.37 2.76 12.46
CA GLU A 210 -13.33 2.44 13.52
C GLU A 210 -13.95 3.71 14.12
N ARG A 211 -13.15 4.77 14.32
CA ARG A 211 -13.66 6.08 14.78
C ARG A 211 -14.61 6.71 13.77
N LEU A 212 -14.42 6.46 12.48
CA LEU A 212 -15.27 6.99 11.41
C LEU A 212 -16.71 6.49 11.51
N ILE A 213 -16.92 5.28 12.06
CA ILE A 213 -18.26 4.71 12.29
C ILE A 213 -19.10 5.62 13.19
N GLY A 214 -18.49 6.17 14.24
CA GLY A 214 -19.17 7.04 15.19
C GLY A 214 -19.25 8.50 14.75
N ALA A 215 -18.22 9.00 14.07
CA ALA A 215 -18.13 10.42 13.69
C ALA A 215 -18.90 10.77 12.40
N GLU A 216 -18.68 10.00 11.32
CA GLU A 216 -19.28 10.25 10.01
C GLU A 216 -19.64 8.91 9.33
N PRO A 217 -20.77 8.26 9.71
CA PRO A 217 -21.14 6.93 9.23
C PRO A 217 -21.32 6.85 7.70
N GLU A 218 -21.67 7.95 7.05
CA GLU A 218 -21.77 8.05 5.59
C GLU A 218 -20.40 7.85 4.92
N LEU A 219 -19.35 8.52 5.42
CA LEU A 219 -17.99 8.36 4.91
C LEU A 219 -17.45 6.96 5.16
N HIS A 220 -17.75 6.37 6.32
CA HIS A 220 -17.43 4.99 6.59
C HIS A 220 -18.09 4.04 5.58
N GLY A 221 -19.37 4.24 5.28
CA GLY A 221 -20.09 3.45 4.29
C GLY A 221 -19.51 3.56 2.87
N GLU A 222 -19.06 4.75 2.46
CA GLU A 222 -18.35 4.94 1.19
C GLU A 222 -17.00 4.21 1.17
N PHE A 223 -16.21 4.35 2.24
CA PHE A 223 -14.90 3.74 2.35
C PHE A 223 -14.98 2.21 2.36
N ASP A 224 -15.88 1.64 3.18
CA ASP A 224 -16.13 0.21 3.24
C ASP A 224 -16.54 -0.33 1.86
N ARG A 225 -17.42 0.38 1.15
CA ARG A 225 -17.82 0.00 -0.21
C ARG A 225 -16.62 -0.07 -1.16
N TRP A 226 -15.73 0.93 -1.12
CA TRP A 226 -14.56 1.00 -2.00
C TRP A 226 -13.57 -0.12 -1.68
N ILE A 227 -13.30 -0.38 -0.41
CA ILE A 227 -12.45 -1.49 0.02
C ILE A 227 -13.06 -2.83 -0.39
N ALA A 228 -14.35 -3.06 -0.11
CA ALA A 228 -15.01 -4.32 -0.40
C ALA A 228 -15.03 -4.61 -1.91
N GLU A 229 -15.13 -3.59 -2.75
CA GLU A 229 -15.05 -3.72 -4.20
C GLU A 229 -13.62 -4.00 -4.68
N ALA A 230 -12.63 -3.28 -4.15
CA ALA A 230 -11.22 -3.51 -4.43
C ALA A 230 -10.79 -4.93 -4.06
N GLN A 231 -11.11 -5.37 -2.85
CA GLN A 231 -10.81 -6.71 -2.34
C GLN A 231 -11.51 -7.78 -3.17
N PHE A 232 -12.78 -7.58 -3.55
CA PHE A 232 -13.49 -8.52 -4.42
C PHE A 232 -12.75 -8.76 -5.75
N ARG A 233 -12.26 -7.69 -6.39
CA ARG A 233 -11.51 -7.80 -7.66
C ARG A 233 -10.17 -8.53 -7.47
N ILE A 234 -9.45 -8.23 -6.39
CA ILE A 234 -8.18 -8.90 -6.06
C ILE A 234 -8.41 -10.38 -5.74
N SER A 235 -9.46 -10.70 -4.98
CA SER A 235 -9.87 -12.06 -4.63
C SER A 235 -10.11 -12.96 -5.84
N LEU A 236 -10.68 -12.40 -6.92
CA LEU A 236 -10.96 -13.12 -8.16
C LEU A 236 -9.73 -13.42 -9.01
N PHE A 237 -8.57 -12.81 -8.72
CA PHE A 237 -7.38 -12.93 -9.57
C PHE A 237 -6.92 -14.39 -9.75
N VAL A 238 -6.48 -15.05 -8.68
CA VAL A 238 -6.00 -16.45 -8.71
C VAL A 238 -7.04 -17.44 -9.24
N PRO A 239 -8.29 -17.49 -8.76
CA PRO A 239 -9.27 -18.46 -9.27
C PRO A 239 -9.57 -18.25 -10.76
N THR A 240 -9.62 -17.00 -11.23
CA THR A 240 -9.84 -16.72 -12.65
C THR A 240 -8.61 -17.09 -13.49
N CYS A 241 -7.39 -16.88 -13.00
CA CYS A 241 -6.17 -17.38 -13.63
C CYS A 241 -6.20 -18.91 -13.76
N ALA A 242 -6.61 -19.62 -12.71
CA ALA A 242 -6.75 -21.07 -12.72
C ALA A 242 -7.80 -21.53 -13.74
N LEU A 243 -8.98 -20.91 -13.75
CA LEU A 243 -10.04 -21.21 -14.71
C LEU A 243 -9.57 -21.02 -16.16
N VAL A 244 -8.93 -19.89 -16.46
CA VAL A 244 -8.37 -19.61 -17.78
C VAL A 244 -7.28 -20.60 -18.16
N GLY A 245 -6.41 -20.96 -17.22
CA GLY A 245 -5.36 -21.96 -17.43
C GLY A 245 -5.94 -23.34 -17.76
N VAL A 246 -6.98 -23.77 -17.03
CA VAL A 246 -7.69 -25.03 -17.29
C VAL A 246 -8.37 -25.00 -18.66
N LEU A 247 -9.07 -23.92 -19.01
CA LEU A 247 -9.67 -23.77 -20.34
C LEU A 247 -8.62 -23.82 -21.45
N GLY A 248 -7.48 -23.17 -21.22
CA GLY A 248 -6.29 -23.19 -22.06
C GLY A 248 -5.77 -24.61 -22.31
N TRP A 249 -5.69 -25.39 -21.25
CA TRP A 249 -5.19 -26.77 -21.28
C TRP A 249 -6.18 -27.76 -21.89
N ARG A 250 -7.46 -27.67 -21.52
CA ARG A 250 -8.48 -28.67 -21.90
C ARG A 250 -9.03 -28.48 -23.31
N PHE A 251 -9.23 -27.23 -23.74
CA PHE A 251 -9.92 -26.92 -25.00
C PHE A 251 -8.99 -26.33 -26.05
N SER A 252 -8.30 -25.22 -25.75
CA SER A 252 -7.43 -24.53 -26.72
C SER A 252 -6.50 -23.55 -26.03
N TRP A 253 -5.23 -23.53 -26.43
CA TRP A 253 -4.25 -22.56 -25.95
C TRP A 253 -4.67 -21.09 -26.16
N LEU A 254 -5.56 -20.82 -27.12
CA LEU A 254 -6.10 -19.47 -27.36
C LEU A 254 -6.84 -18.91 -26.14
N TYR A 255 -7.43 -19.77 -25.29
CA TYR A 255 -8.04 -19.32 -24.05
C TYR A 255 -7.03 -18.65 -23.10
N LEU A 256 -5.72 -18.93 -23.23
CA LEU A 256 -4.69 -18.25 -22.44
C LEU A 256 -4.63 -16.74 -22.72
N LEU A 257 -5.11 -16.26 -23.87
CA LEU A 257 -5.31 -14.82 -24.11
C LEU A 257 -6.28 -14.20 -23.09
N GLY A 258 -7.17 -15.02 -22.53
CA GLY A 258 -8.07 -14.64 -21.43
C GLY A 258 -7.34 -14.25 -20.14
N LEU A 259 -6.03 -14.53 -19.98
CA LEU A 259 -5.24 -14.11 -18.82
C LEU A 259 -5.14 -12.57 -18.69
N VAL A 260 -5.45 -11.83 -19.75
CA VAL A 260 -5.58 -10.37 -19.70
C VAL A 260 -6.65 -9.95 -18.69
N ALA A 261 -7.77 -10.67 -18.59
CA ALA A 261 -8.87 -10.33 -17.69
C ALA A 261 -8.49 -10.39 -16.19
N PRO A 262 -7.93 -11.48 -15.64
CA PRO A 262 -7.50 -11.51 -14.25
C PRO A 262 -6.38 -10.50 -13.96
N ILE A 263 -5.44 -10.30 -14.88
CA ILE A 263 -4.40 -9.26 -14.71
C ILE A 263 -5.06 -7.88 -14.58
N ALA A 264 -6.04 -7.55 -15.43
CA ALA A 264 -6.79 -6.30 -15.33
C ALA A 264 -7.55 -6.19 -14.00
N LEU A 265 -8.21 -7.25 -13.53
CA LEU A 265 -8.90 -7.28 -12.24
C LEU A 265 -7.95 -6.96 -11.08
N LEU A 266 -6.76 -7.57 -11.06
CA LEU A 266 -5.75 -7.32 -10.03
C LEU A 266 -5.31 -5.85 -10.03
N LEU A 267 -5.01 -5.29 -11.20
CA LEU A 267 -4.52 -3.92 -11.33
C LEU A 267 -5.57 -2.89 -10.94
N VAL A 268 -6.80 -3.05 -11.42
CA VAL A 268 -7.89 -2.14 -11.10
C VAL A 268 -8.29 -2.29 -9.63
N GLY A 269 -8.38 -3.52 -9.12
CA GLY A 269 -8.64 -3.75 -7.69
C GLY A 269 -7.62 -3.05 -6.79
N ARG A 270 -6.33 -3.10 -7.15
CA ARG A 270 -5.29 -2.39 -6.39
C ARG A 270 -5.37 -0.88 -6.51
N HIS A 271 -5.72 -0.38 -7.70
CA HIS A 271 -5.91 1.06 -7.90
C HIS A 271 -7.04 1.59 -7.02
N GLU A 272 -8.19 0.90 -7.00
CA GLU A 272 -9.32 1.25 -6.13
C GLU A 272 -8.95 1.18 -4.64
N LEU A 273 -8.16 0.19 -4.23
CA LEU A 273 -7.69 0.08 -2.85
C LEU A 273 -6.86 1.30 -2.44
N VAL A 274 -5.92 1.74 -3.30
CA VAL A 274 -5.11 2.93 -3.03
C VAL A 274 -5.98 4.18 -3.00
N ASN A 275 -6.93 4.31 -3.92
CA ASN A 275 -7.84 5.45 -3.96
C ASN A 275 -8.71 5.52 -2.68
N ALA A 276 -9.13 4.37 -2.14
CA ALA A 276 -9.85 4.31 -0.86
C ALA A 276 -9.01 4.83 0.31
N TYR A 277 -7.75 4.42 0.43
CA TYR A 277 -6.85 4.94 1.47
C TYR A 277 -6.50 6.42 1.27
N ALA A 278 -6.33 6.87 0.02
CA ALA A 278 -6.10 8.27 -0.29
C ALA A 278 -7.27 9.16 0.16
N LYS A 279 -8.51 8.67 0.06
CA LYS A 279 -9.68 9.37 0.59
C LYS A 279 -9.64 9.55 2.11
N ILE A 280 -9.24 8.53 2.87
CA ILE A 280 -9.06 8.69 4.32
C ILE A 280 -8.04 9.78 4.62
N ALA A 281 -6.92 9.81 3.89
CA ALA A 281 -5.92 10.86 4.05
C ALA A 281 -6.51 12.26 3.80
N ILE A 282 -7.38 12.41 2.79
CA ILE A 282 -8.09 13.66 2.53
C ILE A 282 -9.04 14.01 3.68
N TRP A 283 -9.81 13.06 4.20
CA TRP A 283 -10.74 13.31 5.31
C TRP A 283 -10.02 13.66 6.62
N LEU A 284 -8.92 12.98 6.92
CA LEU A 284 -8.00 13.32 8.01
C LEU A 284 -7.46 14.74 7.83
N SER A 285 -7.05 15.10 6.61
CA SER A 285 -6.53 16.44 6.30
C SER A 285 -7.57 17.54 6.55
N ALA A 286 -8.83 17.24 6.23
CA ALA A 286 -9.97 18.14 6.40
C ALA A 286 -10.43 18.27 7.86
N GLY A 287 -9.84 17.52 8.79
CA GLY A 287 -10.24 17.54 10.20
C GLY A 287 -11.61 16.90 10.46
N ARG A 288 -12.10 16.07 9.52
CA ARG A 288 -13.36 15.33 9.67
C ARG A 288 -13.24 14.15 10.64
N VAL A 289 -12.01 13.68 10.85
CA VAL A 289 -11.70 12.56 11.72
C VAL A 289 -10.51 12.92 12.57
N ASN A 290 -10.65 12.74 13.89
CA ASN A 290 -9.56 12.98 14.82
C ASN A 290 -8.59 11.79 14.80
N SER A 291 -7.30 12.09 14.59
CA SER A 291 -6.21 11.12 14.70
C SER A 291 -5.28 11.61 15.81
N PRO A 292 -5.25 10.94 16.98
CA PRO A 292 -4.34 11.27 18.07
C PRO A 292 -2.89 11.27 17.60
N VAL A 293 -2.52 10.38 16.67
CA VAL A 293 -1.16 10.37 16.13
C VAL A 293 -0.88 11.62 15.30
N LEU A 294 -1.84 12.08 14.51
CA LEU A 294 -1.71 13.33 13.76
C LEU A 294 -1.65 14.53 14.71
N ASP A 295 -2.50 14.55 15.73
CA ASP A 295 -2.54 15.59 16.75
C ASP A 295 -1.25 15.60 17.58
N ASP A 296 -0.71 14.44 17.97
CA ASP A 296 0.58 14.29 18.64
C ASP A 296 1.73 14.77 17.74
N ILE A 297 1.71 14.46 16.44
CA ILE A 297 2.72 14.94 15.50
C ILE A 297 2.69 16.48 15.40
N LEU A 298 1.51 17.09 15.48
CA LEU A 298 1.33 18.53 15.46
C LEU A 298 1.68 19.16 16.81
N ALA A 299 1.31 18.50 17.92
CA ALA A 299 1.58 18.93 19.29
C ALA A 299 3.06 18.80 19.66
N LEU A 300 3.78 17.81 19.11
CA LEU A 300 5.25 17.73 19.21
C LEU A 300 5.93 18.94 18.56
N GLY A 301 5.29 19.59 17.58
CA GLY A 301 5.74 20.89 17.07
C GLY A 301 5.55 22.03 18.07
N GLN A 302 4.64 21.89 19.02
CA GLN A 302 4.30 22.91 20.03
C GLN A 302 5.04 22.72 21.35
N GLN A 303 5.30 21.49 21.78
CA GLN A 303 5.94 21.16 23.07
C GLN A 303 7.47 21.18 23.04
N HIS A 304 8.09 21.69 21.99
CA HIS A 304 9.55 21.70 21.88
C HIS A 304 10.16 22.75 22.83
N ASP A 305 10.46 22.33 24.07
CA ASP A 305 11.20 23.11 25.06
C ASP A 305 12.63 23.36 24.55
N PRO A 306 13.00 24.60 24.19
CA PRO A 306 14.32 24.91 23.65
C PRO A 306 15.46 24.59 24.63
N GLN A 307 15.19 24.46 25.94
CA GLN A 307 16.22 24.15 26.93
C GLN A 307 16.61 22.66 26.97
N ALA A 308 15.69 21.75 26.61
CA ALA A 308 15.96 20.31 26.60
C ALA A 308 16.96 19.89 25.50
N GLU A 309 17.08 20.68 24.43
CA GLU A 309 17.87 20.36 23.24
C GLU A 309 19.35 20.79 23.35
N SER A 310 19.68 21.72 24.25
CA SER A 310 21.06 22.06 24.60
C SER A 310 21.78 20.99 25.45
N SER A 311 21.09 19.91 25.81
CA SER A 311 21.71 18.79 26.53
C SER A 311 22.56 17.92 25.60
N PRO A 312 23.83 17.61 25.95
CA PRO A 312 24.68 16.69 25.20
C PRO A 312 24.06 15.29 24.97
N ALA A 313 23.06 14.92 25.77
CA ALA A 313 22.30 13.68 25.62
C ALA A 313 21.32 13.72 24.44
N ALA A 314 20.69 14.87 24.15
CA ALA A 314 19.78 15.04 23.03
C ALA A 314 20.53 14.97 21.68
N GLU A 315 21.74 15.52 21.63
CA GLU A 315 22.60 15.45 20.45
C GLU A 315 23.01 13.99 20.11
N ARG A 316 23.35 13.19 21.13
CA ARG A 316 23.63 11.75 20.94
C ARG A 316 22.37 10.94 20.59
N PHE A 317 21.20 11.32 21.09
CA PHE A 317 19.94 10.63 20.83
C PHE A 317 19.44 10.82 19.39
N VAL A 318 19.52 12.05 18.85
CA VAL A 318 19.16 12.35 17.46
C VAL A 318 20.06 11.61 16.48
N LEU A 319 21.37 11.58 16.73
CA LEU A 319 22.35 10.86 15.89
C LEU A 319 22.12 9.34 15.92
N ARG A 320 21.85 8.76 17.09
CA ARG A 320 21.56 7.32 17.23
C ARG A 320 20.22 6.92 16.59
N ASN A 321 19.22 7.80 16.61
CA ASN A 321 17.90 7.50 16.07
C ASN A 321 17.79 7.69 14.56
N LEU A 322 18.57 8.59 13.96
CA LEU A 322 18.60 8.78 12.50
C LEU A 322 19.34 7.65 11.78
N PHE A 323 20.34 7.04 12.41
CA PHE A 323 21.22 6.09 11.72
C PHE A 323 21.33 4.71 12.37
N GLY A 324 20.74 4.49 13.55
CA GLY A 324 20.88 3.25 14.32
C GLY A 324 22.16 3.23 15.18
N PRO A 325 22.37 2.22 16.05
CA PRO A 325 23.59 2.10 16.82
C PRO A 325 24.79 1.91 15.88
N GLU A 326 25.85 2.72 16.05
CA GLU A 326 27.11 2.52 15.34
C GLU A 326 27.63 1.09 15.63
N PRO A 327 27.89 0.27 14.60
CA PRO A 327 28.58 -0.98 14.81
C PRO A 327 30.02 -0.68 15.22
N VAL A 328 30.36 -1.07 16.45
CA VAL A 328 31.70 -0.91 17.01
C VAL A 328 32.71 -1.61 16.06
N GLY A 329 33.62 -0.82 15.48
CA GLY A 329 34.70 -1.33 14.62
C GLY A 329 34.45 -1.25 13.10
N MET A 330 33.35 -0.65 12.63
CA MET A 330 33.10 -0.49 11.19
C MET A 330 33.47 0.91 10.70
N ASN A 331 34.12 1.02 9.53
CA ASN A 331 34.39 2.29 8.88
C ASN A 331 33.06 3.03 8.58
N PRO A 332 32.87 4.30 9.01
CA PRO A 332 31.63 5.05 8.86
C PRO A 332 31.11 5.11 7.41
N LEU A 333 32.00 5.15 6.42
CA LEU A 333 31.65 5.19 5.00
C LEU A 333 31.11 3.84 4.49
N ALA A 334 31.68 2.73 4.95
CA ALA A 334 31.22 1.38 4.60
C ALA A 334 29.85 1.07 5.24
N TRP A 335 29.60 1.62 6.43
CA TRP A 335 28.32 1.48 7.12
C TRP A 335 27.20 2.30 6.45
N ALA A 336 27.46 3.58 6.14
CA ALA A 336 26.51 4.44 5.43
C ALA A 336 26.11 3.86 4.04
N ARG A 337 27.07 3.26 3.34
CA ARG A 337 26.85 2.57 2.04
C ARG A 337 25.88 1.39 2.14
N ASN A 338 25.79 0.73 3.29
CA ASN A 338 24.90 -0.42 3.50
C ASN A 338 23.46 -0.04 3.86
N LEU A 339 23.23 1.18 4.35
CA LEU A 339 21.91 1.70 4.70
C LEU A 339 21.14 2.25 3.48
N LEU A 340 21.81 2.52 2.36
CA LEU A 340 21.17 3.04 1.15
C LEU A 340 20.40 1.94 0.37
N PRO A 341 19.17 2.21 -0.10
CA PRO A 341 18.38 1.30 -0.94
C PRO A 341 19.17 0.87 -2.19
N ARG A 342 19.07 -0.40 -2.61
CA ARG A 342 19.87 -0.98 -3.71
C ARG A 342 19.88 -0.13 -5.01
N GLY A 343 18.79 0.58 -5.32
CA GLY A 343 18.71 1.44 -6.52
C GLY A 343 19.57 2.72 -6.47
N TRP A 344 20.12 3.07 -5.30
CA TRP A 344 21.02 4.22 -5.11
C TRP A 344 22.49 3.81 -5.10
N ARG A 345 22.80 2.50 -5.00
CA ARG A 345 24.19 2.00 -5.02
C ARG A 345 24.83 2.12 -6.41
N THR A 346 24.08 1.78 -7.47
CA THR A 346 24.59 1.78 -8.85
C THR A 346 24.86 3.16 -9.43
N ARG A 347 24.39 4.24 -8.79
CA ARG A 347 24.68 5.60 -9.23
C ARG A 347 26.00 6.14 -8.66
N TYR A 348 26.52 5.52 -7.60
CA TYR A 348 27.78 5.91 -6.95
C TYR A 348 29.00 5.21 -7.54
N ASP A 349 28.83 4.06 -8.20
CA ASP A 349 29.95 3.31 -8.80
C ASP A 349 30.47 3.93 -10.11
N TYR A 350 29.74 4.88 -10.72
CA TYR A 350 30.17 5.56 -11.97
C TYR A 350 30.89 6.90 -11.76
N GLU A 351 30.95 7.42 -10.54
CA GLU A 351 31.52 8.76 -10.26
C GLU A 351 32.82 8.70 -9.42
N PHE A 352 33.39 7.51 -9.20
CA PHE A 352 34.61 7.30 -8.41
C PHE A 352 35.66 6.39 -9.07
N GLU A 353 35.61 6.23 -10.40
CA GLU A 353 36.78 5.85 -11.21
C GLU A 353 37.43 7.08 -11.85
#